data_AF-A0A8D0FN16-F1
#
_entry.id   AF-A0A8D0FN16-F1
#
_cell.length_a   1.000
_cell.length_b   1.000
_cell.length_c   1.000
_cell.angle_alpha   90.00
_cell.angle_beta   90.00
_cell.angle_gamma   90.00
#
_symmetry.space_group_name_H-M   'P 1'
#
loop_
_entity.id
_entity.type
_entity.pdbx_description
1 polymer ?
#
loop_
_entity_poly.entity_id
_entity_poly.type
_entity_poly.pdbx_seq_one_letter_code
_entity_poly.pdbx_strand_id
1 'polypeptide(L)'
;MSAPALGLPDLTQDFQLFVHERQHLALGVLTQRVGSWKRPVGYFSKQLDTVSKGWPTCLRAVAATVMLLQEARKLTLGRTITVYVPHMVITGKCIVWHHFSSKGRTHCFNPSS
;
A
#
# COMPACT_ATOMS: atom_id res chain seq x y z
N MET A 1 12.77 24.95 -5.99
CA MET A 1 12.51 23.54 -5.62
C MET A 1 12.44 22.73 -6.90
N SER A 2 13.25 21.67 -7.03
CA SER A 2 13.28 20.82 -8.23
C SER A 2 12.71 19.45 -7.90
N ALA A 3 11.94 18.88 -8.82
CA ALA A 3 11.44 17.52 -8.66
C ALA A 3 12.63 16.53 -8.75
N PRO A 4 12.72 15.56 -7.84
CA PRO A 4 13.75 14.52 -7.94
C PRO A 4 13.53 13.68 -9.21
N ALA A 5 14.61 13.31 -9.88
CA ALA A 5 14.54 12.50 -11.08
C ALA A 5 14.02 11.09 -10.75
N LEU A 6 13.03 10.62 -11.51
CA LEU A 6 12.52 9.26 -11.42
C LEU A 6 13.38 8.32 -12.27
N GLY A 7 13.70 7.16 -11.71
CA GLY A 7 14.31 6.08 -12.47
C GLY A 7 13.27 5.31 -13.26
N LEU A 8 13.66 4.80 -14.44
CA LEU A 8 12.83 3.84 -15.16
C LEU A 8 12.70 2.53 -14.35
N PRO A 9 11.54 1.86 -14.38
CA PRO A 9 11.36 0.55 -13.74
C PRO A 9 12.27 -0.49 -14.38
N ASP A 10 13.06 -1.17 -13.57
CA ASP A 10 13.89 -2.31 -13.99
C ASP A 10 13.21 -3.62 -13.58
N LEU A 11 12.67 -4.38 -14.52
CA LEU A 11 11.94 -5.62 -14.21
C LEU A 11 12.83 -6.78 -13.76
N THR A 12 14.15 -6.63 -13.78
CA THR A 12 15.10 -7.63 -13.28
C THR A 12 15.30 -7.55 -11.76
N GLN A 13 14.87 -6.44 -11.14
CA GLN A 13 15.04 -6.18 -9.72
C GLN A 13 13.70 -6.17 -8.97
N ASP A 14 13.76 -6.54 -7.71
CA ASP A 14 12.61 -6.42 -6.81
C ASP A 14 12.30 -4.96 -6.49
N PHE A 15 11.03 -4.72 -6.19
CA PHE A 15 10.53 -3.41 -5.82
C PHE A 15 10.31 -3.29 -4.32
N GLN A 16 10.48 -2.09 -3.79
CA GLN A 16 10.18 -1.74 -2.41
C GLN A 16 9.15 -0.61 -2.38
N LEU A 17 8.02 -0.83 -1.74
CA LEU A 17 6.96 0.16 -1.58
C LEU A 17 6.93 0.65 -0.13
N PHE A 18 7.20 1.94 0.08
CA PHE A 18 7.03 2.59 1.37
C PHE A 18 5.67 3.26 1.40
N VAL A 19 4.86 2.96 2.41
CA VAL A 19 3.49 3.48 2.56
C VAL A 19 3.38 4.31 3.82
N HIS A 20 2.62 5.40 3.74
CA HIS A 20 2.25 6.22 4.88
C HIS A 20 0.80 6.69 4.70
N GLU A 21 0.01 6.66 5.77
CA GLU A 21 -1.32 7.25 5.79
C GLU A 21 -1.28 8.51 6.65
N ARG A 22 -1.78 9.62 6.11
CA ARG A 22 -1.91 10.89 6.84
C ARG A 22 -3.22 11.55 6.48
N GLN A 23 -4.04 11.89 7.47
CA GLN A 23 -5.29 12.65 7.28
C GLN A 23 -6.17 12.08 6.16
N HIS A 24 -6.32 10.76 6.13
CA HIS A 24 -7.10 10.01 5.16
C HIS A 24 -6.54 10.04 3.73
N LEU A 25 -5.26 10.37 3.58
CA LEU A 25 -4.51 10.32 2.34
C LEU A 25 -3.47 9.20 2.43
N ALA A 26 -3.56 8.25 1.51
CA ALA A 26 -2.56 7.23 1.30
C ALA A 26 -1.43 7.82 0.46
N LEU A 27 -0.22 7.81 1.00
CA LEU A 27 1.00 8.27 0.37
C LEU A 27 1.95 7.09 0.23
N GLY A 28 2.67 7.01 -0.88
CA GLY A 28 3.70 6.00 -0.99
C GLY A 28 4.75 6.26 -2.05
N VAL A 29 5.87 5.59 -1.88
CA VAL A 29 7.03 5.70 -2.75
C VAL A 29 7.45 4.30 -3.18
N LEU A 30 7.42 4.05 -4.48
CA LEU A 30 7.97 2.85 -5.09
C LEU A 30 9.45 3.08 -5.39
N THR A 31 10.30 2.18 -4.95
CA THR A 31 11.75 2.28 -5.11
C THR A 31 12.35 0.96 -5.55
N GLN A 32 13.55 1.01 -6.13
CA GLN A 32 14.39 -0.14 -6.44
C GLN A 32 15.80 0.08 -5.95
N ARG A 33 16.53 -1.00 -5.66
CA ARG A 33 17.92 -0.92 -5.21
C ARG A 33 18.87 -0.86 -6.40
N VAL A 34 19.49 0.28 -6.61
CA VAL A 34 20.58 0.43 -7.58
C VAL A 34 21.89 0.46 -6.81
N GLY A 35 22.59 -0.68 -6.78
CA GLY A 35 23.74 -0.90 -5.89
C GLY A 35 23.33 -0.73 -4.42
N SER A 36 24.00 0.16 -3.70
CA SER A 36 23.72 0.48 -2.29
C SER A 36 22.59 1.51 -2.10
N TRP A 37 22.04 2.07 -3.18
CA TRP A 37 21.10 3.19 -3.13
C TRP A 37 19.67 2.75 -3.45
N LYS A 38 18.68 3.38 -2.81
CA LYS A 38 17.26 3.22 -3.16
C LYS A 38 16.86 4.32 -4.14
N ARG A 39 16.63 3.96 -5.39
CA ARG A 39 16.18 4.87 -6.46
C ARG A 39 14.65 4.90 -6.51
N PRO A 40 14.00 6.07 -6.45
CA PRO A 40 12.56 6.17 -6.64
C PRO A 40 12.18 5.90 -8.11
N VAL A 41 11.14 5.11 -8.30
CA VAL A 41 10.55 4.75 -9.59
C VAL A 41 9.14 5.32 -9.73
N GLY A 42 8.48 5.61 -8.61
CA GLY A 42 7.18 6.26 -8.62
C GLY A 42 6.78 6.80 -7.26
N TYR A 43 5.99 7.87 -7.29
CA TYR A 43 5.30 8.41 -6.12
C TYR A 43 3.79 8.21 -6.32
N PHE A 44 3.11 7.83 -5.26
CA PHE A 44 1.67 7.63 -5.25
C PHE A 44 1.03 8.47 -4.16
N SER A 45 -0.13 9.03 -4.48
CA SER A 45 -1.00 9.72 -3.54
C SER A 45 -2.44 9.43 -3.92
N LYS A 46 -3.23 8.90 -2.98
CA LYS A 46 -4.64 8.58 -3.21
C LYS A 46 -5.44 8.81 -1.93
N GLN A 47 -6.58 9.47 -2.06
CA GLN A 47 -7.48 9.64 -0.92
C GLN A 47 -8.14 8.31 -0.59
N LEU A 48 -8.24 7.98 0.71
CA LEU A 48 -9.00 6.82 1.16
C LEU A 48 -10.48 6.96 0.75
N ASP A 49 -11.13 5.84 0.47
CA ASP A 49 -12.57 5.82 0.25
C ASP A 49 -13.34 6.23 1.51
N THR A 50 -14.58 6.69 1.35
CA THR A 50 -15.40 7.24 2.43
C THR A 50 -15.60 6.29 3.61
N VAL A 51 -15.63 4.97 3.36
CA VAL A 51 -15.77 3.95 4.41
C VAL A 51 -14.47 3.86 5.20
N SER A 52 -13.35 3.73 4.49
CA SER A 52 -12.01 3.67 5.09
C SER A 52 -11.65 4.92 5.89
N LYS A 53 -12.16 6.11 5.52
CA LYS A 53 -11.92 7.34 6.30
C LYS A 53 -12.41 7.23 7.76
N GLY A 54 -13.49 6.48 7.99
CA GLY A 54 -14.07 6.26 9.31
C GLY A 54 -13.35 5.21 10.16
N TRP A 55 -12.34 4.51 9.62
CA TRP A 55 -11.67 3.42 10.32
C TRP A 55 -10.61 3.92 11.34
N PRO A 56 -10.30 3.11 12.37
CA PRO A 56 -9.11 3.29 13.20
C PRO A 56 -7.83 3.41 12.37
N THR A 57 -6.82 4.11 12.89
CA THR A 57 -5.56 4.42 12.21
C THR A 57 -4.84 3.18 11.65
N CYS A 58 -4.78 2.10 12.42
CA CYS A 58 -4.19 0.82 11.97
C CYS A 58 -4.89 0.27 10.71
N LEU A 59 -6.22 0.24 10.71
CA LEU A 59 -7.01 -0.25 9.58
C LEU A 59 -6.93 0.70 8.37
N ARG A 60 -6.84 2.01 8.60
CA ARG A 60 -6.55 3.00 7.54
C ARG A 60 -5.19 2.77 6.90
N ALA A 61 -4.16 2.43 7.68
CA ALA A 61 -2.85 2.10 7.15
C ALA A 61 -2.89 0.82 6.29
N VAL A 62 -3.69 -0.18 6.66
CA VAL A 62 -3.93 -1.38 5.83
C VAL A 62 -4.64 -1.02 4.53
N ALA A 63 -5.72 -0.23 4.60
CA ALA A 63 -6.46 0.23 3.42
C ALA A 63 -5.55 1.01 2.46
N ALA A 64 -4.81 2.00 2.99
CA ALA A 64 -3.82 2.76 2.24
C ALA A 64 -2.80 1.84 1.54
N THR A 65 -2.30 0.84 2.26
CA THR A 65 -1.34 -0.12 1.72
C THR A 65 -1.90 -0.88 0.52
N VAL A 66 -3.10 -1.45 0.64
CA VAL A 66 -3.74 -2.21 -0.44
C VAL A 66 -4.00 -1.30 -1.65
N MET A 67 -4.50 -0.09 -1.42
CA MET A 67 -4.77 0.88 -2.50
C MET A 67 -3.50 1.23 -3.28
N LEU A 68 -2.40 1.54 -2.59
CA LEU A 68 -1.15 1.89 -3.24
C LEU A 68 -0.46 0.70 -3.88
N LEU A 69 -0.61 -0.50 -3.30
CA LEU A 69 -0.08 -1.73 -3.89
C LEU A 69 -0.74 -2.03 -5.24
N GLN A 70 -2.05 -1.79 -5.37
CA GLN A 70 -2.76 -1.95 -6.64
C GLN A 70 -2.21 -1.00 -7.72
N GLU A 71 -1.91 0.26 -7.38
CA GLU A 71 -1.30 1.20 -8.32
C GLU A 71 0.15 0.82 -8.65
N ALA A 72 0.93 0.40 -7.66
CA ALA A 72 2.30 -0.05 -7.84
C ALA A 72 2.38 -1.28 -8.77
N ARG A 73 1.43 -2.22 -8.66
CA ARG A 73 1.39 -3.42 -9.52
C ARG A 73 1.26 -3.11 -11.01
N LYS A 74 0.67 -1.96 -11.37
CA LYS A 74 0.60 -1.52 -12.77
C LYS A 74 1.99 -1.21 -13.34
N LEU A 75 2.90 -0.71 -12.50
CA LEU A 75 4.28 -0.38 -12.88
C LEU A 75 5.23 -1.57 -12.74
N THR A 76 4.98 -2.48 -11.80
CA THR A 76 5.88 -3.63 -11.56
C THR A 76 5.60 -4.84 -12.45
N LEU A 77 4.50 -4.83 -13.23
CA LEU A 77 4.13 -5.88 -14.19
C LEU A 77 4.18 -7.31 -13.58
N GLY A 78 3.72 -7.44 -12.34
CA GLY A 78 3.65 -8.72 -11.64
C GLY A 78 4.92 -9.14 -10.88
N ARG A 79 5.96 -8.29 -10.82
CA ARG A 79 7.15 -8.53 -9.99
C ARG A 79 6.84 -8.39 -8.49
N THR A 80 7.68 -9.04 -7.68
CA THR A 80 7.59 -9.02 -6.23
C THR A 80 7.78 -7.60 -5.69
N ILE A 81 6.91 -7.22 -4.75
CA ILE A 81 6.97 -5.92 -4.07
C ILE A 81 7.08 -6.19 -2.57
N THR A 82 8.17 -5.72 -1.96
CA THR A 82 8.30 -5.69 -0.50
C THR A 82 7.67 -4.41 0.03
N VAL A 83 6.69 -4.53 0.92
CA VAL A 83 5.95 -3.39 1.45
C VAL A 83 6.44 -3.02 2.84
N TYR A 84 6.68 -1.73 3.06
CA TYR A 84 7.09 -1.15 4.33
C TYR A 84 6.02 -0.16 4.79
N VAL A 85 5.44 -0.42 5.96
CA VAL A 85 4.43 0.43 6.58
C VAL A 85 4.94 0.81 7.97
N PRO A 86 4.84 2.09 8.40
CA PRO A 86 5.23 2.48 9.76
C PRO A 86 4.40 1.71 10.80
N HIS A 87 5.02 1.53 11.97
CA HIS A 87 4.91 0.41 12.92
C HIS A 87 3.56 0.18 13.64
N MET A 88 2.42 0.34 12.96
CA MET A 88 1.09 0.15 13.56
C MET A 88 0.22 -0.87 12.81
N VAL A 89 0.82 -1.80 12.04
CA VAL A 89 0.08 -2.81 11.24
C VAL A 89 0.37 -4.26 11.64
N ILE A 90 1.24 -4.50 12.64
CA ILE A 90 1.53 -5.87 13.08
C ILE A 90 0.78 -6.17 14.37
N THR A 91 -0.51 -6.49 14.25
CA THR A 91 -1.09 -7.56 15.09
C THR A 91 -2.31 -8.18 14.40
N GLY A 92 -2.13 -9.41 13.89
CA GLY A 92 -3.21 -10.40 13.75
C GLY A 92 -4.01 -10.40 12.44
N LYS A 93 -3.68 -11.33 11.53
CA LYS A 93 -4.58 -11.94 10.52
C LYS A 93 -5.70 -11.04 9.97
N CYS A 94 -5.43 -10.28 8.92
CA CYS A 94 -6.45 -9.94 7.94
C CYS A 94 -5.95 -10.32 6.56
N ILE A 95 -5.93 -11.64 6.36
CA ILE A 95 -6.04 -12.27 5.04
C ILE A 95 -7.19 -11.59 4.30
N VAL A 96 -6.85 -10.80 3.27
CA VAL A 96 -7.80 -10.50 2.21
C VAL A 96 -8.10 -11.85 1.56
N TRP A 97 -9.13 -12.54 2.05
CA TRP A 97 -9.60 -13.76 1.41
C TRP A 97 -10.03 -13.40 0.00
N HIS A 98 -9.49 -14.14 -0.96
CA HIS A 98 -9.88 -14.13 -2.37
C HIS A 98 -11.32 -14.61 -2.52
N HIS A 99 -12.31 -13.75 -2.26
CA HIS A 99 -13.63 -13.84 -2.88
C HIS A 99 -14.40 -12.52 -2.70
N PHE A 100 -14.23 -11.60 -3.64
CA PHE A 100 -15.12 -10.44 -3.77
C PHE A 100 -16.45 -10.93 -4.37
N SER A 101 -17.34 -11.44 -3.53
CA SER A 101 -18.72 -11.70 -3.93
C SER A 101 -19.57 -10.46 -3.66
N SER A 102 -20.11 -9.91 -4.75
CA SER A 102 -21.19 -8.94 -4.79
C SER A 102 -22.32 -9.30 -3.81
N LYS A 103 -22.41 -8.56 -2.69
CA LYS A 103 -23.65 -8.09 -2.04
C LYS A 103 -23.28 -7.38 -0.74
N GLY A 104 -23.65 -6.09 -0.69
CA GLY A 104 -23.34 -5.20 0.42
C GLY A 104 -23.97 -5.64 1.75
N ARG A 105 -23.15 -6.19 2.65
CA ARG A 105 -23.22 -6.01 4.11
C ARG A 105 -22.01 -6.68 4.74
N THR A 106 -21.03 -5.91 5.19
CA THR A 106 -19.93 -6.43 6.02
C THR A 106 -20.32 -6.24 7.49
N HIS A 107 -20.85 -7.29 8.11
CA HIS A 107 -20.84 -7.40 9.56
C HIS A 107 -19.42 -7.82 9.99
N CYS A 108 -18.77 -7.00 10.80
CA CYS A 108 -17.58 -7.41 11.53
C CYS A 108 -18.01 -8.38 12.63
N PHE A 109 -17.68 -9.66 12.52
CA PHE A 109 -17.90 -10.64 13.58
C PHE A 109 -16.77 -10.53 14.61
N ASN A 110 -17.12 -10.28 15.86
CA ASN A 110 -16.20 -10.19 16.99
C ASN A 110 -16.11 -11.59 17.64
N PRO A 111 -14.94 -12.26 17.70
CA PRO A 111 -14.84 -13.62 18.22
C PRO A 111 -14.74 -13.69 19.76
N SER A 112 -15.34 -12.73 20.45
CA SER A 112 -15.39 -12.69 21.92
C SER A 112 -16.83 -12.81 22.41
N SER A 113 -17.48 -13.94 22.16
CA SER A 113 -18.65 -14.47 22.89
C SER A 113 -18.85 -15.94 22.55
#